data_AF-A0A0S1AYA4-F1
#
_entry.id   AF-A0A0S1AYA4-F1
#
_cell.length_a   1.000
_cell.length_b   1.000
_cell.length_c   1.000
_cell.angle_alpha   90.00
_cell.angle_beta   90.00
_cell.angle_gamma   90.00
#
_symmetry.space_group_name_H-M   'P 1'
#
loop_
_entity.id
_entity.type
_entity.pdbx_description
1 polymer ?
#
loop_
_entity_poly.entity_id
_entity_poly.type
_entity_poly.pdbx_seq_one_letter_code
_entity_poly.pdbx_strand_id
1 'polypeptide(L)'
;MRYAAATLAIDAVIDTEGKDPDEVPVPALIGDDYAALIRLRNEIEDAYAAGTPRYRCPVCREPVFLRCGFRHKTDPRLSKDFHFWHGKKKSNCPLSQKARLTPEAIMAAKYHGQREGAAHIRLKQLIHDSLCEDPRFTDVAMERTWRLEGDPRQWRRPDVSACYLGQPVVFEIQLSTTFVSVMAERRHFYRERGALLVWIVADFNSQWATLAHEDIFYPNNRNMFVANEGTLVASHRAQALMLEAHWLVPKAEAGEIKFDDQDDLVDFGDLTQDVARQRIFHFDTDAAEARIKTVLMDDPLRSAFDRFWKRHLKGASSEAEVHAQNREWQDLRLRVQQRSGVVLPEYPDDLEPILNAIYSVRDGEPGQLVGWGHADLVKLAHHLYVSHKPVLWPYRIALDVYNRAATMRKHDTTGKWRKEKVPTYLAAILRGDPAYRMKEGMRELLSFLFPEMADLLDRPAHEVLEDERERRYNSRLYSLSKGTPHESTDRA
;
A
#
# COMPACT_ATOMS: atom_id res chain seq x y z
N MET A 1 -35.19 -28.86 -14.84
CA MET A 1 -34.96 -27.55 -15.47
C MET A 1 -34.02 -27.76 -16.65
N ARG A 2 -34.49 -27.55 -17.90
CA ARG A 2 -33.68 -27.73 -19.11
C ARG A 2 -32.89 -26.45 -19.37
N TYR A 3 -31.58 -26.46 -19.13
CA TYR A 3 -30.71 -25.34 -19.46
C TYR A 3 -30.36 -25.39 -20.94
N ALA A 4 -30.73 -24.33 -21.68
CA ALA A 4 -30.37 -24.15 -23.09
C ALA A 4 -28.89 -23.77 -23.22
N ALA A 5 -28.22 -24.30 -24.25
CA ALA A 5 -26.78 -24.21 -24.48
C ALA A 5 -26.30 -22.85 -25.04
N ALA A 6 -26.66 -21.76 -24.37
CA ALA A 6 -26.08 -20.43 -24.59
C ALA A 6 -25.19 -20.10 -23.37
N THR A 7 -23.87 -20.26 -23.52
CA THR A 7 -22.81 -19.75 -22.61
C THR A 7 -23.16 -19.87 -21.11
N LEU A 8 -23.20 -21.10 -20.61
CA LEU A 8 -23.27 -21.37 -19.18
C LEU A 8 -21.98 -20.87 -18.51
N ALA A 9 -22.02 -19.67 -17.92
CA ALA A 9 -20.96 -19.15 -17.05
C ALA A 9 -21.20 -19.64 -15.61
N ILE A 10 -20.13 -19.73 -14.82
CA ILE A 10 -20.24 -19.99 -13.38
C ILE A 10 -20.70 -18.68 -12.74
N ASP A 11 -21.92 -18.66 -12.20
CA ASP A 11 -22.61 -17.52 -11.61
C ASP A 11 -22.63 -17.54 -10.07
N ALA A 12 -22.33 -18.69 -9.47
CA ALA A 12 -22.06 -18.87 -8.05
C ALA A 12 -20.96 -19.92 -7.81
N VAL A 13 -20.29 -19.82 -6.66
CA VAL A 13 -19.24 -20.76 -6.21
C VAL A 13 -19.50 -21.16 -4.76
N ILE A 14 -19.05 -22.34 -4.37
CA ILE A 14 -19.04 -22.75 -2.96
C ILE A 14 -17.72 -22.29 -2.34
N ASP A 15 -17.81 -21.45 -1.31
CA ASP A 15 -16.66 -21.08 -0.48
C ASP A 15 -16.40 -22.19 0.55
N THR A 16 -15.15 -22.64 0.66
CA THR A 16 -14.77 -23.72 1.59
C THR A 16 -14.05 -23.23 2.84
N GLU A 17 -13.81 -21.92 3.00
CA GLU A 17 -13.19 -21.35 4.22
C GLU A 17 -14.20 -21.08 5.34
N GLY A 18 -15.50 -21.00 5.02
CA GLY A 18 -16.59 -20.81 5.99
C GLY A 18 -16.82 -22.02 6.90
N LYS A 19 -17.39 -21.77 8.11
CA LYS A 19 -17.79 -22.84 9.05
C LYS A 19 -18.81 -23.82 8.44
N ASP A 20 -19.59 -23.36 7.47
CA ASP A 20 -20.40 -24.17 6.56
C ASP A 20 -20.08 -23.75 5.10
N PRO A 21 -20.02 -24.70 4.16
CA PRO A 21 -19.77 -24.39 2.75
C PRO A 21 -20.98 -23.70 2.13
N ASP A 22 -20.94 -22.37 2.10
CA ASP A 22 -21.99 -21.51 1.56
C ASP A 22 -21.79 -21.25 0.06
N GLU A 23 -22.90 -21.24 -0.68
CA GLU A 23 -22.92 -20.81 -2.07
C GLU A 23 -22.90 -19.28 -2.12
N VAL A 24 -21.81 -18.73 -2.67
CA VAL A 24 -21.56 -17.30 -2.82
C VAL A 24 -21.79 -16.90 -4.28
N PRO A 25 -22.65 -15.90 -4.56
CA PRO A 25 -22.85 -15.42 -5.92
C PRO A 25 -21.60 -14.70 -6.43
N VAL A 26 -21.23 -14.94 -7.68
CA VAL A 26 -20.02 -14.37 -8.30
C VAL A 26 -19.96 -12.83 -8.24
N PRO A 27 -21.07 -12.07 -8.41
CA PRO A 27 -21.05 -10.62 -8.22
C PRO A 27 -20.64 -10.13 -6.83
N ALA A 28 -20.73 -10.97 -5.78
CA ALA A 28 -20.22 -10.63 -4.46
C ALA A 28 -18.70 -10.80 -4.33
N LEU A 29 -18.08 -11.58 -5.23
CA LEU A 29 -16.64 -11.87 -5.24
C LEU A 29 -15.90 -11.06 -6.32
N ILE A 30 -16.53 -10.86 -7.48
CA ILE A 30 -15.98 -10.07 -8.59
C ILE A 30 -16.58 -8.67 -8.54
N GLY A 31 -16.00 -7.82 -7.69
CA GLY A 31 -16.32 -6.39 -7.60
C GLY A 31 -15.47 -5.53 -8.53
N ASP A 32 -15.53 -4.22 -8.35
CA ASP A 32 -14.80 -3.25 -9.19
C ASP A 32 -13.39 -2.93 -8.66
N ASP A 33 -13.01 -3.41 -7.47
CA ASP A 33 -11.65 -3.30 -6.94
C ASP A 33 -10.70 -4.28 -7.64
N TYR A 34 -10.06 -3.80 -8.69
CA TYR A 34 -9.11 -4.58 -9.49
C TYR A 34 -7.94 -5.16 -8.68
N ALA A 35 -7.40 -4.40 -7.72
CA ALA A 35 -6.31 -4.89 -6.87
C ALA A 35 -6.77 -6.07 -6.01
N ALA A 36 -7.99 -6.00 -5.48
CA ALA A 36 -8.60 -7.11 -4.77
C ALA A 36 -8.81 -8.34 -5.67
N LEU A 37 -9.20 -8.17 -6.94
CA LEU A 37 -9.36 -9.29 -7.88
C LEU A 37 -8.03 -10.00 -8.18
N ILE A 38 -6.93 -9.26 -8.36
CA ILE A 38 -5.61 -9.86 -8.57
C ILE A 38 -5.14 -10.62 -7.33
N ARG A 39 -5.37 -10.08 -6.13
CA ARG A 39 -5.07 -10.78 -4.87
C ARG A 39 -5.91 -12.04 -4.72
N LEU A 40 -7.23 -11.96 -4.90
CA LEU A 40 -8.15 -13.11 -4.83
C LEU A 40 -7.74 -14.21 -5.80
N ARG A 41 -7.36 -13.83 -7.03
CA ARG A 41 -6.82 -14.76 -8.04
C ARG A 41 -5.59 -15.50 -7.53
N ASN A 42 -4.66 -14.82 -6.86
CA ASN A 42 -3.46 -15.44 -6.28
C ASN A 42 -3.81 -16.33 -5.08
N GLU A 43 -4.69 -15.86 -4.19
CA GLU A 43 -5.16 -16.61 -3.02
C GLU A 43 -5.80 -17.95 -3.40
N ILE A 44 -6.62 -17.98 -4.46
CA ILE A 44 -7.23 -19.21 -4.95
C ILE A 44 -6.18 -20.22 -5.42
N GLU A 45 -5.16 -19.75 -6.14
CA GLU A 45 -4.09 -20.60 -6.67
C GLU A 45 -3.15 -21.08 -5.55
N ASP A 46 -2.85 -20.21 -4.57
CA ASP A 46 -2.05 -20.56 -3.39
C ASP A 46 -2.77 -21.62 -2.53
N ALA A 47 -4.07 -21.45 -2.31
CA ALA A 47 -4.90 -22.40 -1.58
C ALA A 47 -4.98 -23.75 -2.31
N TYR A 48 -5.08 -23.73 -3.64
CA TYR A 48 -5.02 -24.94 -4.45
C TYR A 48 -3.66 -25.64 -4.36
N ALA A 49 -2.56 -24.89 -4.45
CA ALA A 49 -1.20 -25.42 -4.33
C ALA A 49 -0.94 -26.04 -2.96
N ALA A 50 -1.52 -25.48 -1.89
CA ALA A 50 -1.48 -26.03 -0.54
C ALA A 50 -2.42 -27.24 -0.32
N GLY A 51 -3.19 -27.66 -1.33
CA GLY A 51 -4.12 -28.78 -1.24
C GLY A 51 -5.46 -28.47 -0.59
N THR A 52 -5.76 -27.19 -0.33
CA THR A 52 -7.01 -26.71 0.30
C THR A 52 -7.74 -25.72 -0.62
N PRO A 53 -8.39 -26.19 -1.72
CA PRO A 53 -8.95 -25.29 -2.72
C PRO A 53 -10.07 -24.41 -2.17
N ARG A 54 -9.92 -23.09 -2.26
CA ARG A 54 -10.83 -22.10 -1.68
C ARG A 54 -12.25 -22.11 -2.25
N TYR A 55 -12.38 -22.22 -3.58
CA TYR A 55 -13.68 -22.21 -4.25
C TYR A 55 -13.92 -23.47 -5.06
N ARG A 56 -15.17 -23.95 -5.00
CA ARG A 56 -15.63 -25.13 -5.74
C ARG A 56 -16.88 -24.83 -6.57
N CYS A 57 -17.04 -25.53 -7.68
CA CYS A 57 -18.23 -25.44 -8.50
C CYS A 57 -19.46 -26.00 -7.76
N PRO A 58 -20.61 -25.30 -7.75
CA PRO A 58 -21.83 -25.79 -7.12
C PRO A 58 -22.38 -27.07 -7.77
N VAL A 59 -22.12 -27.24 -9.07
CA VAL A 59 -22.61 -28.38 -9.85
C VAL A 59 -21.76 -29.63 -9.68
N CYS A 60 -20.44 -29.51 -9.82
CA CYS A 60 -19.55 -30.68 -9.85
C CYS A 60 -18.61 -30.80 -8.65
N ARG A 61 -18.59 -29.81 -7.74
CA ARG A 61 -17.71 -29.74 -6.55
C ARG A 61 -16.20 -29.73 -6.84
N GLU A 62 -15.80 -29.73 -8.11
CA GLU A 62 -14.42 -29.53 -8.53
C GLU A 62 -13.94 -28.11 -8.22
N PRO A 63 -12.65 -27.93 -7.92
CA PRO A 63 -12.04 -26.62 -7.75
C PRO A 63 -12.23 -25.72 -8.98
N VAL A 64 -12.45 -24.43 -8.73
CA VAL A 64 -12.57 -23.40 -9.76
C VAL A 64 -11.55 -22.28 -9.52
N PHE A 65 -11.11 -21.65 -10.60
CA PHE A 65 -10.04 -20.66 -10.60
C PHE A 65 -10.51 -19.35 -11.21
N LEU A 66 -10.02 -18.23 -10.69
CA LEU A 66 -10.33 -16.90 -11.20
C LEU A 66 -9.41 -16.56 -12.40
N ARG A 67 -10.00 -16.39 -13.59
CA ARG A 67 -9.30 -16.06 -14.83
C ARG A 67 -9.68 -14.69 -15.33
N CYS A 68 -8.76 -14.01 -16.01
CA CYS A 68 -8.97 -12.72 -16.66
C CYS A 68 -8.85 -12.90 -18.18
N GLY A 69 -9.77 -12.30 -18.94
CA GLY A 69 -9.80 -12.28 -20.40
C GLY A 69 -8.75 -11.37 -21.03
N PHE A 70 -8.94 -11.05 -22.32
CA PHE A 70 -8.04 -10.19 -23.07
C PHE A 70 -8.27 -8.72 -22.68
N ARG A 71 -7.24 -8.05 -22.15
CA ARG A 71 -7.37 -6.71 -21.58
C ARG A 71 -7.01 -5.59 -22.55
N HIS A 72 -7.77 -4.50 -22.48
CA HIS A 72 -7.31 -3.14 -22.78
C HIS A 72 -7.20 -2.36 -21.46
N LYS A 73 -6.02 -1.82 -21.13
CA LYS A 73 -5.75 -1.13 -19.85
C LYS A 73 -6.61 0.10 -19.59
N THR A 74 -7.24 0.65 -20.63
CA THR A 74 -8.13 1.82 -20.55
C THR A 74 -9.62 1.44 -20.52
N ASP A 75 -9.98 0.15 -20.50
CA ASP A 75 -11.39 -0.25 -20.48
C ASP A 75 -11.93 -0.19 -19.05
N PRO A 76 -12.93 0.66 -18.74
CA PRO A 76 -13.54 0.74 -17.41
C PRO A 76 -14.31 -0.53 -17.00
N ARG A 77 -14.35 -1.57 -17.84
CA ARG A 77 -15.01 -2.86 -17.57
C ARG A 77 -14.05 -3.95 -17.07
N LEU A 78 -12.92 -3.59 -16.45
CA LEU A 78 -11.91 -4.54 -15.94
C LEU A 78 -12.50 -5.71 -15.13
N SER A 79 -13.55 -5.49 -14.33
CA SER A 79 -14.24 -6.54 -13.57
C SER A 79 -14.98 -7.55 -14.45
N LYS A 80 -15.47 -7.15 -15.63
CA LYS A 80 -16.19 -8.02 -16.59
C LYS A 80 -15.28 -9.01 -17.31
N ASP A 81 -13.97 -8.78 -17.29
CA ASP A 81 -12.99 -9.71 -17.86
C ASP A 81 -12.67 -10.87 -16.91
N PHE A 82 -13.02 -10.76 -15.63
CA PHE A 82 -12.81 -11.82 -14.65
C PHE A 82 -13.96 -12.82 -14.63
N HIS A 83 -13.63 -14.11 -14.57
CA HIS A 83 -14.61 -15.19 -14.46
C HIS A 83 -14.02 -16.44 -13.80
N PHE A 84 -14.87 -17.24 -13.17
CA PHE A 84 -14.48 -18.55 -12.64
C PHE A 84 -14.41 -19.60 -13.74
N TRP A 85 -13.44 -20.51 -13.61
CA TRP A 85 -13.15 -21.52 -14.63
C TRP A 85 -12.61 -22.83 -14.01
N HIS A 86 -13.00 -23.98 -14.56
CA HIS A 86 -12.75 -25.33 -14.04
C HIS A 86 -11.31 -25.87 -14.22
N GLY A 87 -10.36 -25.04 -14.64
CA GLY A 87 -9.04 -25.56 -14.97
C GLY A 87 -9.00 -26.23 -16.35
N LYS A 88 -7.80 -26.72 -16.72
CA LYS A 88 -7.57 -27.48 -17.96
C LYS A 88 -7.95 -28.97 -17.85
N LYS A 89 -8.33 -29.43 -16.66
CA LYS A 89 -8.78 -30.82 -16.45
C LYS A 89 -10.10 -31.02 -17.21
N LYS A 90 -10.24 -32.17 -17.86
CA LYS A 90 -11.51 -32.56 -18.49
C LYS A 90 -12.56 -32.72 -17.39
N SER A 91 -13.34 -31.67 -17.15
CA SER A 91 -14.54 -31.76 -16.35
C SER A 91 -15.71 -32.10 -17.26
N ASN A 92 -16.49 -33.11 -16.89
CA ASN A 92 -17.79 -33.39 -17.52
C ASN A 92 -18.88 -32.41 -17.04
N CYS A 93 -18.51 -31.37 -16.28
CA CYS A 93 -19.44 -30.35 -15.83
C CYS A 93 -20.02 -29.57 -17.03
N PRO A 94 -21.35 -29.36 -17.08
CA PRO A 94 -21.97 -28.55 -18.14
C PRO A 94 -21.51 -27.09 -18.15
N LEU A 95 -20.95 -26.60 -17.04
CA LEU A 95 -20.37 -25.25 -16.88
C LEU A 95 -18.87 -25.19 -17.28
N SER A 96 -18.27 -26.30 -17.75
CA SER A 96 -16.86 -26.35 -18.11
C SER A 96 -16.62 -25.95 -19.57
N GLN A 97 -15.80 -24.92 -19.79
CA GLN A 97 -15.24 -24.63 -21.11
C GLN A 97 -14.14 -25.64 -21.44
N LYS A 98 -14.25 -26.35 -22.58
CA LYS A 98 -13.24 -27.32 -23.02
C LYS A 98 -11.93 -26.61 -23.37
N ALA A 99 -10.88 -26.79 -22.57
CA ALA A 99 -9.53 -26.33 -22.90
C ALA A 99 -8.80 -27.33 -23.82
N ARG A 100 -8.00 -26.80 -24.78
CA ARG A 100 -7.29 -27.61 -25.79
C ARG A 100 -5.82 -27.95 -25.46
N LEU A 101 -5.15 -27.31 -24.49
CA LEU A 101 -3.70 -27.51 -24.19
C LEU A 101 -3.34 -27.34 -22.70
N THR A 102 -2.43 -28.15 -22.14
CA THR A 102 -1.95 -28.06 -20.73
C THR A 102 -1.07 -26.81 -20.49
N PRO A 103 -0.84 -26.31 -19.25
CA PRO A 103 0.08 -25.20 -19.01
C PRO A 103 1.49 -25.52 -19.50
N GLU A 104 1.97 -26.74 -19.28
CA GLU A 104 3.28 -27.22 -19.73
C GLU A 104 3.38 -27.20 -21.25
N ALA A 105 2.30 -27.59 -21.95
CA ALA A 105 2.25 -27.52 -23.41
C ALA A 105 2.23 -26.08 -23.94
N ILE A 106 1.58 -25.13 -23.24
CA ILE A 106 1.62 -23.70 -23.62
C ILE A 106 3.00 -23.10 -23.33
N MET A 107 3.61 -23.41 -22.19
CA MET A 107 4.97 -22.98 -21.88
C MET A 107 5.95 -23.58 -22.90
N ALA A 108 5.88 -24.88 -23.15
CA ALA A 108 6.69 -25.55 -24.18
C ALA A 108 6.45 -24.95 -25.57
N ALA A 109 5.22 -24.55 -25.91
CA ALA A 109 4.89 -23.89 -27.17
C ALA A 109 5.45 -22.47 -27.26
N LYS A 110 5.37 -21.73 -26.16
CA LYS A 110 5.87 -20.35 -26.03
C LYS A 110 7.40 -20.30 -26.02
N TYR A 111 8.05 -21.35 -25.54
CA TYR A 111 9.50 -21.45 -25.40
C TYR A 111 10.12 -22.55 -26.28
N HIS A 112 9.44 -23.00 -27.35
CA HIS A 112 9.89 -24.09 -28.23
C HIS A 112 11.38 -23.96 -28.60
N GLY A 113 12.24 -24.69 -27.87
CA GLY A 113 13.68 -24.81 -28.15
C GLY A 113 14.58 -23.66 -27.67
N GLN A 114 14.10 -22.63 -27.00
CA GLN A 114 15.01 -21.60 -26.46
C GLN A 114 15.56 -22.03 -25.11
N ARG A 115 16.88 -22.29 -25.08
CA ARG A 115 17.70 -22.14 -23.87
C ARG A 115 17.33 -20.82 -23.20
N GLU A 116 17.40 -20.80 -21.87
CA GLU A 116 17.32 -19.58 -21.08
C GLU A 116 17.99 -18.40 -21.81
N GLY A 117 17.25 -17.33 -22.06
CA GLY A 117 17.74 -16.20 -22.84
C GLY A 117 18.92 -15.52 -22.13
N ALA A 118 19.83 -14.93 -22.91
CA ALA A 118 21.01 -14.24 -22.38
C ALA A 118 20.68 -13.20 -21.30
N ALA A 119 19.52 -12.54 -21.40
CA ALA A 119 19.01 -11.60 -20.40
C ALA A 119 18.72 -12.27 -19.04
N HIS A 120 18.13 -13.45 -19.02
CA HIS A 120 17.84 -14.17 -17.77
C HIS A 120 19.12 -14.69 -17.14
N ILE A 121 20.04 -15.25 -17.95
CA ILE A 121 21.37 -15.67 -17.50
C ILE A 121 22.13 -14.48 -16.89
N ARG A 122 22.12 -13.34 -17.57
CA ARG A 122 22.77 -12.13 -17.09
C ARG A 122 22.18 -11.66 -15.76
N LEU A 123 20.85 -11.64 -15.66
CA LEU A 123 20.17 -11.19 -14.45
C LEU A 123 20.42 -12.12 -13.25
N LYS A 124 20.51 -13.44 -13.46
CA LYS A 124 20.97 -14.36 -12.41
C LYS A 124 22.37 -14.03 -11.93
N GLN A 125 23.28 -13.77 -12.87
CA GLN A 125 24.66 -13.40 -12.53
C GLN A 125 24.70 -12.08 -11.77
N LEU A 126 23.92 -11.07 -12.19
CA LEU A 126 23.81 -9.79 -11.50
C LEU A 126 23.37 -9.96 -10.04
N ILE A 127 22.33 -10.76 -9.80
CA ILE A 127 21.83 -11.02 -8.44
C ILE A 127 22.88 -11.77 -7.63
N HIS A 128 23.47 -12.83 -8.19
CA HIS A 128 24.53 -13.60 -7.53
C HIS A 128 25.69 -12.70 -7.10
N ASP A 129 26.22 -11.90 -8.03
CA ASP A 129 27.36 -11.03 -7.77
C ASP A 129 26.99 -9.95 -6.74
N SER A 130 25.79 -9.36 -6.83
CA SER A 130 25.30 -8.38 -5.85
C SER A 130 25.16 -8.97 -4.45
N LEU A 131 24.74 -10.24 -4.33
CA LEU A 131 24.68 -10.96 -3.06
C LEU A 131 26.06 -11.21 -2.47
N CYS A 132 27.08 -11.47 -3.31
CA CYS A 132 28.46 -11.66 -2.85
C CYS A 132 29.11 -10.36 -2.33
N GLU A 133 28.61 -9.20 -2.71
CA GLU A 133 29.06 -7.90 -2.18
C GLU A 133 28.51 -7.60 -0.78
N ASP A 134 27.50 -8.35 -0.31
CA ASP A 134 26.83 -8.11 0.96
C ASP A 134 27.19 -9.19 2.00
N PRO A 135 27.97 -8.84 3.04
CA PRO A 135 28.42 -9.81 4.04
C PRO A 135 27.30 -10.38 4.92
N ARG A 136 26.09 -9.81 4.88
CA ARG A 136 24.91 -10.34 5.59
C ARG A 136 24.36 -11.59 4.91
N PHE A 137 24.68 -11.79 3.63
CA PHE A 137 24.35 -12.99 2.88
C PHE A 137 25.46 -14.02 2.97
N THR A 138 25.04 -15.27 3.16
CA THR A 138 25.91 -16.45 3.18
C THR A 138 25.31 -17.55 2.32
N ASP A 139 26.09 -18.58 2.01
CA ASP A 139 25.63 -19.74 1.23
C ASP A 139 24.97 -19.39 -0.12
N VAL A 140 25.49 -18.35 -0.77
CA VAL A 140 25.01 -17.89 -2.08
C VAL A 140 25.27 -18.96 -3.13
N ALA A 141 24.23 -19.34 -3.88
CA ALA A 141 24.32 -20.33 -4.95
C ALA A 141 23.30 -20.08 -6.05
N MET A 142 23.73 -20.29 -7.30
CA MET A 142 22.86 -20.29 -8.47
C MET A 142 22.34 -21.70 -8.74
N GLU A 143 21.08 -21.82 -9.13
CA GLU A 143 20.46 -23.09 -9.57
C GLU A 143 20.64 -24.29 -8.63
N ARG A 144 20.77 -24.06 -7.32
CA ARG A 144 20.87 -25.15 -6.35
C ARG A 144 19.55 -25.89 -6.26
N THR A 145 19.57 -27.22 -6.30
CA THR A 145 18.34 -28.02 -6.19
C THR A 145 17.90 -28.18 -4.73
N TRP A 146 16.66 -27.83 -4.44
CA TRP A 146 15.98 -27.99 -3.15
C TRP A 146 14.93 -29.09 -3.28
N ARG A 147 14.76 -29.94 -2.26
CA ARG A 147 13.80 -31.07 -2.27
C ARG A 147 12.89 -30.99 -1.05
N LEU A 148 11.61 -31.34 -1.11
CA LEU A 148 10.73 -31.71 0.01
C LEU A 148 11.40 -32.65 1.02
N GLU A 149 11.34 -32.40 2.33
CA GLU A 149 11.55 -33.46 3.32
C GLU A 149 10.32 -34.38 3.29
N GLY A 150 10.53 -35.69 3.19
CA GLY A 150 9.43 -36.67 3.13
C GLY A 150 8.85 -36.97 1.74
N ASP A 151 9.11 -36.14 0.71
CA ASP A 151 8.74 -36.45 -0.69
C ASP A 151 9.87 -36.10 -1.68
N PRO A 152 10.72 -37.07 -2.05
CA PRO A 152 11.83 -36.87 -2.99
C PRO A 152 11.41 -36.45 -4.40
N ARG A 153 10.13 -36.59 -4.77
CA ARG A 153 9.61 -36.21 -6.10
C ARG A 153 9.28 -34.72 -6.18
N GLN A 154 9.12 -34.05 -5.04
CA GLN A 154 8.89 -32.62 -4.99
C GLN A 154 10.22 -31.89 -4.82
N TRP A 155 10.69 -31.30 -5.91
CA TRP A 155 11.92 -30.52 -5.92
C TRP A 155 11.72 -29.23 -6.72
N ARG A 156 12.51 -28.22 -6.37
CA ARG A 156 12.61 -26.95 -7.08
C ARG A 156 14.07 -26.54 -7.21
N ARG A 157 14.31 -25.65 -8.16
CA ARG A 157 15.63 -25.12 -8.45
C ARG A 157 15.47 -23.61 -8.62
N PRO A 158 15.60 -22.83 -7.53
CA PRO A 158 15.55 -21.38 -7.61
C PRO A 158 16.67 -20.86 -8.51
N ASP A 159 16.47 -19.70 -9.10
CA ASP A 159 17.46 -19.05 -9.94
C ASP A 159 18.71 -18.70 -9.14
N VAL A 160 18.52 -18.08 -7.98
CA VAL A 160 19.56 -17.84 -6.98
C VAL A 160 19.00 -18.11 -5.58
N SER A 161 19.79 -18.68 -4.70
CA SER A 161 19.45 -18.89 -3.29
C SER A 161 20.58 -18.42 -2.39
N ALA A 162 20.27 -17.91 -1.21
CA ALA A 162 21.23 -17.49 -0.20
C ALA A 162 20.60 -17.60 1.20
N CYS A 163 21.40 -17.29 2.22
CA CYS A 163 20.98 -17.19 3.61
C CYS A 163 21.29 -15.78 4.13
N TYR A 164 20.25 -14.98 4.38
CA TYR A 164 20.34 -13.62 4.90
C TYR A 164 20.21 -13.66 6.42
N LEU A 165 21.28 -13.36 7.16
CA LEU A 165 21.26 -13.36 8.64
C LEU A 165 20.59 -14.61 9.27
N GLY A 166 20.80 -15.79 8.66
CA GLY A 166 20.21 -17.06 9.12
C GLY A 166 18.85 -17.41 8.52
N GLN A 167 18.18 -16.47 7.84
CA GLN A 167 16.93 -16.70 7.11
C GLN A 167 17.22 -17.16 5.68
N PRO A 168 16.77 -18.36 5.26
CA PRO A 168 16.89 -18.76 3.86
C PRO A 168 16.07 -17.84 2.95
N VAL A 169 16.68 -17.37 1.86
CA VAL A 169 16.06 -16.50 0.86
C VAL A 169 16.31 -17.08 -0.53
N VAL A 170 15.28 -17.07 -1.36
CA VAL A 170 15.36 -17.50 -2.76
C VAL A 170 14.92 -16.36 -3.66
N PHE A 171 15.66 -16.17 -4.75
CA PHE A 171 15.39 -15.17 -5.78
C PHE A 171 14.93 -15.89 -7.03
N GLU A 172 13.77 -15.49 -7.56
CA GLU A 172 13.21 -16.01 -8.80
C GLU A 172 13.04 -14.85 -9.79
N ILE A 173 13.55 -15.03 -11.00
CA ILE A 173 13.56 -14.00 -12.03
C ILE A 173 12.35 -14.18 -12.95
N GLN A 174 11.66 -13.08 -13.23
CA GLN A 174 10.53 -13.08 -14.15
C GLN A 174 10.76 -12.09 -15.30
N LEU A 175 11.17 -12.61 -16.47
CA LEU A 175 11.33 -11.81 -17.70
C LEU A 175 10.18 -11.91 -18.70
N SER A 176 9.25 -12.84 -18.49
CA SER A 176 8.22 -13.16 -19.49
C SER A 176 6.88 -13.46 -18.82
N THR A 177 5.79 -13.59 -19.57
CA THR A 177 4.51 -13.99 -18.95
C THR A 177 4.57 -15.45 -18.45
N THR A 178 4.22 -15.67 -17.19
CA THR A 178 4.04 -17.00 -16.59
C THR A 178 2.60 -17.17 -16.09
N PHE A 179 2.22 -18.39 -15.75
CA PHE A 179 0.92 -18.67 -15.15
C PHE A 179 0.98 -18.44 -13.64
N VAL A 180 -0.04 -17.77 -13.10
CA VAL A 180 -0.21 -17.58 -11.64
C VAL A 180 -0.16 -18.90 -10.86
N SER A 181 -0.62 -20.01 -11.44
CA SER A 181 -0.53 -21.34 -10.83
C SER A 181 0.92 -21.80 -10.60
N VAL A 182 1.84 -21.48 -11.54
CA VAL A 182 3.27 -21.80 -11.40
C VAL A 182 3.90 -20.96 -10.28
N MET A 183 3.50 -19.70 -10.16
CA MET A 183 3.95 -18.81 -9.09
C MET A 183 3.45 -19.29 -7.72
N ALA A 184 2.19 -19.73 -7.65
CA ALA A 184 1.60 -20.29 -6.43
C ALA A 184 2.31 -21.58 -5.98
N GLU A 185 2.63 -22.49 -6.90
CA GLU A 185 3.40 -23.69 -6.59
C GLU A 185 4.81 -23.36 -6.04
N ARG A 186 5.46 -22.33 -6.58
CA ARG A 186 6.77 -21.84 -6.07
C ARG A 186 6.63 -21.25 -4.67
N ARG A 187 5.66 -20.36 -4.45
CA ARG A 187 5.37 -19.78 -3.13
C ARG A 187 5.10 -20.86 -2.09
N HIS A 188 4.26 -21.84 -2.40
CA HIS A 188 3.97 -22.94 -1.49
C HIS A 188 5.23 -23.73 -1.16
N PHE A 189 6.00 -24.17 -2.17
CA PHE A 189 7.21 -24.96 -1.96
C PHE A 189 8.23 -24.24 -1.07
N TYR A 190 8.51 -22.96 -1.33
CA TYR A 190 9.51 -22.21 -0.57
C TYR A 190 9.02 -21.87 0.85
N ARG A 191 7.72 -21.65 1.03
CA ARG A 191 7.11 -21.48 2.36
C ARG A 191 7.23 -22.74 3.22
N GLU A 192 6.97 -23.93 2.66
CA GLU A 192 7.17 -25.21 3.37
C GLU A 192 8.65 -25.45 3.73
N ARG A 193 9.56 -24.85 2.97
CA ARG A 193 11.01 -24.85 3.23
C ARG A 193 11.45 -23.77 4.23
N GLY A 194 10.52 -22.94 4.72
CA GLY A 194 10.82 -21.81 5.59
C GLY A 194 11.64 -20.71 4.91
N ALA A 195 11.72 -20.70 3.58
CA ALA A 195 12.48 -19.72 2.81
C ALA A 195 11.59 -18.55 2.37
N LEU A 196 12.15 -17.35 2.35
CA LEU A 196 11.51 -16.17 1.77
C LEU A 196 11.72 -16.14 0.26
N LEU A 197 10.63 -16.12 -0.51
CA LEU A 197 10.67 -15.91 -1.96
C LEU A 197 10.70 -14.41 -2.30
N VAL A 198 11.70 -14.01 -3.09
CA VAL A 198 11.86 -12.67 -3.64
C VAL A 198 11.77 -12.74 -5.16
N TRP A 199 10.81 -12.05 -5.76
CA TRP A 199 10.69 -11.95 -7.21
C TRP A 199 11.48 -10.76 -7.73
N ILE A 200 12.29 -10.99 -8.78
CA ILE A 200 13.09 -9.96 -9.43
C ILE A 200 12.70 -9.87 -10.91
N VAL A 201 12.55 -8.64 -11.42
CA VAL A 201 12.34 -8.37 -12.85
C VAL A 201 13.46 -7.50 -13.42
N ALA A 202 13.60 -7.45 -14.74
CA ALA A 202 14.62 -6.60 -15.39
C ALA A 202 14.19 -5.13 -15.52
N ASP A 203 12.89 -4.90 -15.65
CA ASP A 203 12.26 -3.58 -15.68
C ASP A 203 10.86 -3.66 -15.07
N PHE A 204 10.36 -2.53 -14.59
CA PHE A 204 8.99 -2.43 -14.14
C PHE A 204 8.41 -1.04 -14.38
N ASN A 205 7.17 -1.03 -14.84
CA ASN A 205 6.34 0.16 -14.87
C ASN A 205 4.90 -0.28 -14.58
N SER A 206 4.33 0.19 -13.49
CA SER A 206 2.97 -0.14 -13.05
C SER A 206 1.90 0.19 -14.11
N GLN A 207 2.05 1.28 -14.85
CA GLN A 207 1.09 1.74 -15.86
C GLN A 207 1.03 0.78 -17.05
N TRP A 208 2.14 0.12 -17.38
CA TRP A 208 2.25 -0.82 -18.51
C TRP A 208 2.58 -2.25 -18.11
N ALA A 209 2.52 -2.57 -16.80
CA ALA A 209 2.76 -3.90 -16.25
C ALA A 209 1.92 -5.00 -16.93
N THR A 210 2.55 -6.14 -17.20
CA THR A 210 1.87 -7.34 -17.68
C THR A 210 1.08 -8.00 -16.55
N LEU A 211 0.11 -8.87 -16.87
CA LEU A 211 -0.63 -9.62 -15.84
C LEU A 211 0.30 -10.43 -14.92
N ALA A 212 1.39 -10.97 -15.47
CA ALA A 212 2.36 -11.72 -14.67
C ALA A 212 3.11 -10.81 -13.68
N HIS A 213 3.44 -9.58 -14.08
CA HIS A 213 4.03 -8.60 -13.15
C HIS A 213 3.02 -8.17 -12.09
N GLU A 214 1.74 -8.00 -12.45
CA GLU A 214 0.68 -7.67 -11.51
C GLU A 214 0.39 -8.81 -10.51
N ASP A 215 0.47 -10.07 -10.96
CA ASP A 215 0.37 -11.28 -10.13
C ASP A 215 1.55 -11.40 -9.13
N ILE A 216 2.65 -10.66 -9.32
CA ILE A 216 3.72 -10.46 -8.33
C ILE A 216 3.43 -9.23 -7.47
N PHE A 217 3.17 -8.10 -8.13
CA PHE A 217 3.10 -6.78 -7.53
C PHE A 217 1.99 -6.64 -6.48
N TYR A 218 0.74 -6.94 -6.84
CA TYR A 218 -0.40 -6.71 -5.94
C TYR A 218 -0.38 -7.59 -4.69
N PRO A 219 -0.06 -8.91 -4.76
CA PRO A 219 0.10 -9.73 -3.57
C PRO A 219 1.32 -9.33 -2.71
N ASN A 220 2.37 -8.76 -3.31
CA ASN A 220 3.58 -8.34 -2.64
C ASN A 220 3.49 -6.91 -2.08
N ASN A 221 2.38 -6.58 -1.43
CA ASN A 221 2.10 -5.26 -0.85
C ASN A 221 2.26 -4.10 -1.85
N ARG A 222 1.99 -4.35 -3.14
CA ARG A 222 2.19 -3.39 -4.24
C ARG A 222 3.63 -2.87 -4.32
N ASN A 223 4.60 -3.77 -4.11
CA ASN A 223 6.03 -3.52 -4.30
C ASN A 223 6.59 -4.49 -5.35
N MET A 224 7.46 -4.00 -6.24
CA MET A 224 8.22 -4.78 -7.21
C MET A 224 9.71 -4.46 -7.09
N PHE A 225 10.57 -5.47 -7.27
CA PHE A 225 12.01 -5.29 -7.25
C PHE A 225 12.64 -5.53 -8.62
N VAL A 226 13.51 -4.62 -9.01
CA VAL A 226 14.27 -4.61 -10.26
C VAL A 226 15.75 -4.79 -9.93
N ALA A 227 16.43 -5.61 -10.71
CA ALA A 227 17.89 -5.67 -10.71
C ALA A 227 18.43 -5.42 -12.12
N ASN A 228 19.52 -4.67 -12.21
CA ASN A 228 20.19 -4.30 -13.45
C ASN A 228 21.67 -4.01 -13.19
N GLU A 229 22.40 -3.58 -14.21
CA GLU A 229 23.83 -3.22 -14.05
C GLU A 229 24.05 -2.11 -13.02
N GLY A 230 23.13 -1.14 -12.96
CA GLY A 230 23.18 -0.04 -11.99
C GLY A 230 23.03 -0.52 -10.56
N THR A 231 22.15 -1.49 -10.30
CA THR A 231 21.96 -2.06 -8.96
C THR A 231 23.17 -2.88 -8.51
N LEU A 232 23.87 -3.58 -9.42
CA LEU A 232 25.14 -4.25 -9.09
C LEU A 232 26.24 -3.25 -8.74
N VAL A 233 26.41 -2.19 -9.54
CA VAL A 233 27.38 -1.12 -9.24
C VAL A 233 27.09 -0.46 -7.89
N ALA A 234 25.81 -0.24 -7.59
CA ALA A 234 25.40 0.26 -6.29
C ALA A 234 25.70 -0.72 -5.16
N SER A 235 25.46 -2.01 -5.37
CA SER A 235 25.73 -3.06 -4.38
C SER A 235 27.21 -3.13 -4.02
N HIS A 236 28.10 -3.13 -5.02
CA HIS A 236 29.54 -3.07 -4.81
C HIS A 236 29.96 -1.80 -4.05
N ARG A 237 29.35 -0.63 -4.32
CA ARG A 237 29.68 0.62 -3.61
C ARG A 237 29.20 0.62 -2.16
N ALA A 238 28.01 0.10 -1.92
CA ALA A 238 27.39 0.07 -0.60
C ALA A 238 27.88 -1.09 0.28
N GLN A 239 28.48 -2.13 -0.33
CA GLN A 239 28.79 -3.42 0.31
C GLN A 239 27.53 -4.02 0.96
N ALA A 240 26.43 -3.95 0.20
CA ALA A 240 25.08 -4.31 0.58
C ALA A 240 24.29 -4.69 -0.68
N LEU A 241 23.32 -5.60 -0.61
CA LEU A 241 22.46 -5.90 -1.75
C LEU A 241 21.53 -4.70 -1.99
N MET A 242 21.80 -3.95 -3.05
CA MET A 242 20.98 -2.83 -3.49
C MET A 242 20.05 -3.28 -4.62
N LEU A 243 18.77 -2.95 -4.52
CA LEU A 243 17.75 -3.22 -5.54
C LEU A 243 16.99 -1.94 -5.87
N GLU A 244 16.51 -1.82 -7.11
CA GLU A 244 15.52 -0.78 -7.41
C GLU A 244 14.15 -1.30 -6.99
N ALA A 245 13.46 -0.56 -6.13
CA ALA A 245 12.10 -0.90 -5.69
C ALA A 245 11.11 0.07 -6.32
N HIS A 246 9.98 -0.46 -6.79
CA HIS A 246 8.83 0.33 -7.24
C HIS A 246 7.63 0.01 -6.37
N TRP A 247 6.89 1.03 -5.92
CA TRP A 247 5.69 0.83 -5.10
C TRP A 247 4.63 1.88 -5.36
N LEU A 248 3.40 1.62 -4.89
CA LEU A 248 2.32 2.60 -4.90
C LEU A 248 2.20 3.29 -3.55
N VAL A 249 1.96 4.60 -3.57
CA VAL A 249 1.59 5.37 -2.37
C VAL A 249 0.13 5.81 -2.49
N PRO A 250 -0.77 5.35 -1.61
CA PRO A 250 -2.17 5.76 -1.65
C PRO A 250 -2.31 7.20 -1.15
N LYS A 251 -3.23 7.95 -1.75
CA LYS A 251 -3.57 9.34 -1.42
C LYS A 251 -5.08 9.53 -1.49
N ALA A 252 -5.63 10.26 -0.52
CA ALA A 252 -7.01 10.71 -0.60
C ALA A 252 -7.10 11.93 -1.53
N GLU A 253 -7.86 11.82 -2.62
CA GLU A 253 -8.12 12.91 -3.54
C GLU A 253 -9.61 12.92 -3.93
N ALA A 254 -10.29 14.04 -3.73
CA ALA A 254 -11.72 14.21 -4.05
C ALA A 254 -12.66 13.14 -3.44
N GLY A 255 -12.32 12.58 -2.28
CA GLY A 255 -13.10 11.55 -1.60
C GLY A 255 -12.83 10.12 -2.10
N GLU A 256 -11.90 9.94 -3.04
CA GLU A 256 -11.47 8.65 -3.55
C GLU A 256 -10.00 8.37 -3.19
N ILE A 257 -9.60 7.10 -3.21
CA ILE A 257 -8.20 6.71 -3.06
C ILE A 257 -7.57 6.65 -4.44
N LYS A 258 -6.59 7.54 -4.67
CA LYS A 258 -5.68 7.47 -5.81
C LYS A 258 -4.33 6.93 -5.37
N PHE A 259 -3.52 6.51 -6.32
CA PHE A 259 -2.20 5.96 -6.07
C PHE A 259 -1.18 6.68 -6.93
N ASP A 260 -0.08 7.08 -6.29
CA ASP A 260 1.09 7.61 -6.99
C ASP A 260 2.17 6.53 -7.07
N ASP A 261 2.75 6.40 -8.26
CA ASP A 261 3.93 5.57 -8.48
C ASP A 261 5.16 6.18 -7.81
N GLN A 262 5.92 5.36 -7.09
CA GLN A 262 7.20 5.72 -6.52
C GLN A 262 8.25 4.66 -6.87
N ASP A 263 9.49 5.09 -6.94
CA ASP A 263 10.67 4.27 -7.22
C ASP A 263 11.89 4.81 -6.45
N ASP A 264 12.70 3.93 -5.88
CA ASP A 264 13.99 4.29 -5.30
C ASP A 264 14.94 3.08 -5.24
N LEU A 265 16.23 3.36 -5.07
CA LEU A 265 17.25 2.35 -4.82
C LEU A 265 17.30 2.04 -3.31
N VAL A 266 17.08 0.79 -2.94
CA VAL A 266 16.89 0.36 -1.55
C VAL A 266 17.88 -0.75 -1.17
N ASP A 267 18.36 -0.71 0.07
CA ASP A 267 19.11 -1.82 0.68
C ASP A 267 18.12 -2.94 1.05
N PHE A 268 18.46 -4.18 0.71
CA PHE A 268 17.71 -5.36 1.14
C PHE A 268 17.47 -5.41 2.67
N GLY A 269 18.42 -4.91 3.46
CA GLY A 269 18.30 -4.86 4.92
C GLY A 269 17.25 -3.90 5.45
N ASP A 270 16.80 -2.93 4.64
CA ASP A 270 15.74 -1.98 5.00
C ASP A 270 14.34 -2.51 4.61
N LEU A 271 14.27 -3.67 3.95
CA LEU A 271 13.00 -4.24 3.50
C LEU A 271 12.30 -4.98 4.65
N THR A 272 10.98 -4.78 4.72
CA THR A 272 10.13 -5.58 5.61
C THR A 272 9.96 -6.97 5.02
N GLN A 273 10.32 -8.01 5.79
CA GLN A 273 10.26 -9.41 5.39
C GLN A 273 9.12 -10.13 6.13
N ASP A 274 8.06 -10.50 5.41
CA ASP A 274 6.97 -11.34 5.91
C ASP A 274 7.10 -12.75 5.30
N VAL A 275 7.96 -13.56 5.92
CA VAL A 275 8.24 -14.94 5.48
C VAL A 275 6.98 -15.80 5.48
N ALA A 276 6.10 -15.61 6.47
CA ALA A 276 4.88 -16.39 6.60
C ALA A 276 3.92 -16.14 5.43
N ARG A 277 3.75 -14.88 5.01
CA ARG A 277 2.90 -14.52 3.86
C ARG A 277 3.65 -14.51 2.53
N GLN A 278 4.95 -14.82 2.52
CA GLN A 278 5.82 -14.74 1.35
C GLN A 278 5.79 -13.36 0.68
N ARG A 279 5.95 -12.30 1.50
CA ARG A 279 6.00 -10.91 1.02
C ARG A 279 7.28 -10.26 1.48
N ILE A 280 7.81 -9.39 0.62
CA ILE A 280 8.92 -8.51 0.93
C ILE A 280 8.63 -7.15 0.32
N PHE A 281 8.74 -6.08 1.10
CA PHE A 281 8.35 -4.75 0.63
C PHE A 281 9.15 -3.65 1.30
N HIS A 282 9.33 -2.55 0.57
CA HIS A 282 9.94 -1.33 1.10
C HIS A 282 8.88 -0.45 1.78
N PHE A 283 7.70 -0.30 1.14
CA PHE A 283 6.60 0.49 1.67
C PHE A 283 5.36 -0.35 1.94
N ASP A 284 4.75 -0.17 3.12
CA ASP A 284 3.50 -0.86 3.47
C ASP A 284 2.27 -0.17 2.86
N THR A 285 2.07 -0.44 1.57
CA THR A 285 0.98 0.15 0.77
C THR A 285 -0.39 -0.22 1.30
N ASP A 286 -0.59 -1.48 1.66
CA ASP A 286 -1.88 -1.99 2.13
C ASP A 286 -2.24 -1.38 3.48
N ALA A 287 -1.29 -1.23 4.41
CA ALA A 287 -1.55 -0.53 5.67
C ALA A 287 -1.82 0.97 5.45
N ALA A 288 -1.07 1.63 4.54
CA ALA A 288 -1.31 3.02 4.19
C ALA A 288 -2.70 3.24 3.57
N GLU A 289 -3.11 2.34 2.68
CA GLU A 289 -4.44 2.37 2.08
C GLU A 289 -5.51 2.10 3.12
N ALA A 290 -5.34 1.12 4.01
CA ALA A 290 -6.29 0.83 5.08
C ALA A 290 -6.47 2.02 6.04
N ARG A 291 -5.40 2.76 6.34
CA ARG A 291 -5.47 4.03 7.09
C ARG A 291 -6.35 5.03 6.33
N ILE A 292 -6.07 5.27 5.05
CA ILE A 292 -6.87 6.20 4.23
C ILE A 292 -8.31 5.72 4.07
N LYS A 293 -8.56 4.41 3.90
CA LYS A 293 -9.92 3.85 3.87
C LYS A 293 -10.63 4.11 5.19
N THR A 294 -9.98 3.91 6.33
CA THR A 294 -10.58 4.20 7.64
C THR A 294 -10.94 5.68 7.79
N VAL A 295 -10.14 6.56 7.19
CA VAL A 295 -10.35 8.01 7.17
C VAL A 295 -11.51 8.39 6.25
N LEU A 296 -11.61 7.75 5.09
CA LEU A 296 -12.69 7.92 4.12
C LEU A 296 -13.98 7.17 4.50
N MET A 297 -13.89 6.15 5.35
CA MET A 297 -15.03 5.38 5.83
C MET A 297 -15.81 6.23 6.83
N ASP A 298 -17.02 6.62 6.38
CA ASP A 298 -18.03 7.32 7.16
C ASP A 298 -18.28 6.61 8.50
N ASP A 299 -17.72 7.18 9.56
CA ASP A 299 -18.11 6.88 10.93
C ASP A 299 -19.27 7.81 11.29
N PRO A 300 -20.49 7.29 11.52
CA PRO A 300 -21.65 8.14 11.77
C PRO A 300 -21.46 9.11 12.94
N LEU A 301 -20.61 8.79 13.92
CA LEU A 301 -20.29 9.66 15.04
C LEU A 301 -19.27 10.74 14.68
N ARG A 302 -18.22 10.42 13.91
CA ARG A 302 -17.32 11.46 13.36
C ARG A 302 -18.07 12.39 12.41
N SER A 303 -18.84 11.85 11.48
CA SER A 303 -19.62 12.66 10.54
C SER A 303 -20.67 13.51 11.28
N ALA A 304 -21.22 13.05 12.40
CA ALA A 304 -22.06 13.88 13.27
C ALA A 304 -21.27 14.99 13.96
N PHE A 305 -20.08 14.68 14.49
CA PHE A 305 -19.19 15.67 15.10
C PHE A 305 -18.78 16.75 14.09
N ASP A 306 -18.35 16.37 12.89
CA ASP A 306 -17.96 17.28 11.81
C ASP A 306 -19.10 18.23 11.42
N ARG A 307 -20.32 17.70 11.28
CA ARG A 307 -21.51 18.52 10.97
C ARG A 307 -21.82 19.49 12.10
N PHE A 308 -21.78 19.01 13.34
CA PHE A 308 -21.97 19.86 14.51
C PHE A 308 -20.93 20.98 14.53
N TRP A 309 -19.64 20.65 14.39
CA TRP A 309 -18.53 21.59 14.47
C TRP A 309 -18.65 22.68 13.40
N LYS A 310 -18.90 22.30 12.15
CA LYS A 310 -19.10 23.25 11.04
C LYS A 310 -20.32 24.14 11.23
N ARG A 311 -21.37 23.66 11.89
CA ARG A 311 -22.57 24.46 12.21
C ARG A 311 -22.32 25.38 13.40
N HIS A 312 -21.63 24.90 14.44
CA HIS A 312 -21.22 25.68 15.61
C HIS A 312 -20.43 26.92 15.19
N LEU A 313 -19.44 26.76 14.32
CA LEU A 313 -18.61 27.86 13.82
C LEU A 313 -19.38 28.91 12.99
N LYS A 314 -20.56 28.58 12.45
CA LYS A 314 -21.42 29.56 11.77
C LYS A 314 -22.21 30.43 12.74
N GLY A 315 -22.22 30.08 14.03
CA GLY A 315 -23.05 30.69 15.04
C GLY A 315 -24.52 30.26 14.94
N ALA A 316 -25.28 30.61 15.97
CA ALA A 316 -26.73 30.39 16.01
C ALA A 316 -27.47 31.69 15.68
N SER A 317 -28.54 31.60 14.89
CA SER A 317 -29.36 32.74 14.47
C SER A 317 -30.55 33.00 15.40
N SER A 318 -30.79 32.10 16.36
CA SER A 318 -31.90 32.22 17.33
C SER A 318 -31.58 31.50 18.64
N GLU A 319 -32.28 31.87 19.72
CA GLU A 319 -32.16 31.22 21.04
C GLU A 319 -32.58 29.74 20.99
N ALA A 320 -33.58 29.39 20.18
CA ALA A 320 -33.97 28.00 19.95
C ALA A 320 -32.85 27.17 19.32
N GLU A 321 -32.08 27.77 18.40
CA GLU A 321 -30.92 27.14 17.78
C GLU A 321 -29.76 27.00 18.77
N VAL A 322 -29.50 28.00 19.62
CA VAL A 322 -28.53 27.89 20.72
C VAL A 322 -28.84 26.69 21.61
N HIS A 323 -30.10 26.55 22.04
CA HIS A 323 -30.51 25.41 22.86
C HIS A 323 -30.39 24.08 22.12
N ALA A 324 -30.68 24.04 20.82
CA ALA A 324 -30.53 22.83 20.00
C ALA A 324 -29.06 22.42 19.86
N GLN A 325 -28.16 23.38 19.57
CA GLN A 325 -26.73 23.14 19.49
C GLN A 325 -26.17 22.67 20.84
N ASN A 326 -26.58 23.27 21.95
CA ASN A 326 -26.17 22.84 23.29
C ASN A 326 -26.62 21.40 23.60
N ARG A 327 -27.84 21.00 23.22
CA ARG A 327 -28.30 19.61 23.39
C ARG A 327 -27.51 18.64 22.54
N GLU A 328 -27.25 18.98 21.28
CA GLU A 328 -26.46 18.14 20.37
C GLU A 328 -25.01 18.00 20.85
N TRP A 329 -24.43 19.06 21.40
CA TRP A 329 -23.11 19.01 22.03
C TRP A 329 -23.10 18.02 23.20
N GLN A 330 -24.05 18.11 24.14
CA GLN A 330 -24.12 17.17 25.27
C GLN A 330 -24.30 15.71 24.81
N ASP A 331 -25.10 15.46 23.78
CA ASP A 331 -25.23 14.13 23.17
C ASP A 331 -23.91 13.63 22.57
N LEU A 332 -23.21 14.48 21.80
CA LEU A 332 -21.90 14.16 21.23
C LEU A 332 -20.87 13.83 22.33
N ARG A 333 -20.83 14.60 23.42
CA ARG A 333 -19.96 14.33 24.58
C ARG A 333 -20.17 12.92 25.11
N LEU A 334 -21.41 12.52 25.35
CA LEU A 334 -21.74 11.20 25.87
C LEU A 334 -21.37 10.09 24.88
N ARG A 335 -21.74 10.22 23.60
CA ARG A 335 -21.47 9.18 22.59
C ARG A 335 -19.99 9.03 22.30
N VAL A 336 -19.23 10.13 22.26
CA VAL A 336 -17.77 10.11 22.07
C VAL A 336 -17.10 9.46 23.27
N GLN A 337 -17.48 9.82 24.50
CA GLN A 337 -16.94 9.20 25.71
C GLN A 337 -17.23 7.69 25.77
N GLN A 338 -18.46 7.27 25.48
CA GLN A 338 -18.83 5.85 25.48
C GLN A 338 -18.07 5.04 24.44
N ARG A 339 -17.81 5.63 23.27
CA ARG A 339 -17.19 4.90 22.16
C ARG A 339 -15.67 4.89 22.20
N SER A 340 -15.05 6.01 22.58
CA SER A 340 -13.61 6.22 22.47
C SER A 340 -12.91 6.41 23.82
N GLY A 341 -13.66 6.54 24.91
CA GLY A 341 -13.12 6.92 26.22
C GLY A 341 -12.74 8.41 26.34
N VAL A 342 -12.81 9.18 25.23
CA VAL A 342 -12.44 10.60 25.21
C VAL A 342 -13.50 11.44 25.90
N VAL A 343 -13.07 12.22 26.89
CA VAL A 343 -13.93 13.18 27.59
C VAL A 343 -13.84 14.54 26.91
N LEU A 344 -14.92 14.94 26.24
CA LEU A 344 -15.03 16.25 25.61
C LEU A 344 -15.32 17.36 26.65
N PRO A 345 -14.78 18.59 26.45
CA PRO A 345 -14.98 19.71 27.37
C PRO A 345 -16.44 20.13 27.46
N GLU A 346 -16.76 20.89 28.50
CA GLU A 346 -18.12 21.39 28.73
C GLU A 346 -18.60 22.27 27.58
N TYR A 347 -17.73 23.16 27.10
CA TYR A 347 -18.03 24.07 26.00
C TYR A 347 -17.23 23.69 24.75
N PRO A 348 -17.87 23.70 23.55
CA PRO A 348 -17.17 23.41 22.30
C PRO A 348 -16.04 24.41 22.02
N ASP A 349 -16.16 25.66 22.49
CA ASP A 349 -15.20 26.73 22.26
C ASP A 349 -13.80 26.42 22.82
N ASP A 350 -13.71 25.57 23.85
CA ASP A 350 -12.44 25.11 24.42
C ASP A 350 -11.59 24.31 23.42
N LEU A 351 -12.22 23.76 22.38
CA LEU A 351 -11.58 23.00 21.32
C LEU A 351 -11.24 23.85 20.09
N GLU A 352 -11.71 25.10 20.01
CA GLU A 352 -11.49 25.95 18.83
C GLU A 352 -10.02 26.03 18.42
N PRO A 353 -9.06 26.26 19.33
CA PRO A 353 -7.67 26.41 18.92
C PRO A 353 -7.09 25.23 18.16
N ILE A 354 -7.42 24.02 18.61
CA ILE A 354 -6.87 22.80 18.03
C ILE A 354 -7.70 22.35 16.83
N LEU A 355 -9.03 22.34 16.94
CA LEU A 355 -9.89 21.85 15.88
C LEU A 355 -9.90 22.80 14.68
N ASN A 356 -10.00 24.12 14.88
CA ASN A 356 -9.95 25.05 13.75
C ASN A 356 -8.62 24.97 13.01
N ALA A 357 -7.52 24.69 13.73
CA ALA A 357 -6.22 24.44 13.11
C ALA A 357 -6.24 23.18 12.23
N ILE A 358 -6.71 22.04 12.75
CA ILE A 358 -6.69 20.77 12.00
C ILE A 358 -7.70 20.79 10.83
N TYR A 359 -8.93 21.25 11.06
CA TYR A 359 -9.93 21.39 9.99
C TYR A 359 -9.49 22.38 8.91
N SER A 360 -8.77 23.45 9.24
CA SER A 360 -8.21 24.36 8.24
C SER A 360 -7.15 23.68 7.36
N VAL A 361 -6.38 22.74 7.90
CA VAL A 361 -5.40 21.97 7.13
C VAL A 361 -6.10 20.90 6.27
N ARG A 362 -7.08 20.20 6.83
CA ARG A 362 -7.82 19.12 6.16
C ARG A 362 -8.75 19.67 5.07
N ASP A 363 -9.66 20.57 5.43
CA ASP A 363 -10.79 21.02 4.60
C ASP A 363 -10.57 22.41 3.98
N GLY A 364 -9.55 23.15 4.42
CA GLY A 364 -9.38 24.55 4.05
C GLY A 364 -8.92 24.77 2.60
N GLU A 365 -9.52 25.80 1.98
CA GLU A 365 -9.14 26.33 0.68
C GLU A 365 -8.53 27.74 0.82
N PRO A 366 -7.74 28.24 -0.16
CA PRO A 366 -7.19 29.60 -0.12
C PRO A 366 -8.28 30.65 0.09
N GLY A 367 -8.16 31.47 1.14
CA GLY A 367 -9.14 32.49 1.51
C GLY A 367 -10.36 31.97 2.28
N GLN A 368 -10.47 30.66 2.54
CA GLN A 368 -11.60 30.05 3.26
C GLN A 368 -11.09 29.01 4.28
N LEU A 369 -10.29 29.47 5.26
CA LEU A 369 -9.91 28.63 6.39
C LEU A 369 -11.04 28.52 7.42
N VAL A 370 -11.06 27.41 8.17
CA VAL A 370 -12.13 27.07 9.10
C VAL A 370 -12.03 27.90 10.39
N GLY A 371 -13.14 28.52 10.79
CA GLY A 371 -13.36 29.16 12.10
C GLY A 371 -12.79 30.56 12.27
N TRP A 372 -11.56 30.83 11.85
CA TRP A 372 -10.86 32.08 12.20
C TRP A 372 -10.66 33.08 11.07
N GLY A 373 -11.18 32.81 9.87
CA GLY A 373 -11.12 33.74 8.74
C GLY A 373 -9.70 34.10 8.28
N HIS A 374 -8.69 33.30 8.64
CA HIS A 374 -7.33 33.49 8.15
C HIS A 374 -7.28 33.26 6.64
N ALA A 375 -6.55 34.12 5.93
CA ALA A 375 -6.47 34.03 4.47
C ALA A 375 -5.67 32.81 3.98
N ASP A 376 -4.72 32.33 4.80
CA ASP A 376 -3.83 31.24 4.44
C ASP A 376 -3.25 30.52 5.68
N LEU A 377 -2.75 29.29 5.44
CA LEU A 377 -2.21 28.42 6.46
C LEU A 377 -0.98 29.02 7.19
N VAL A 378 -0.20 29.88 6.54
CA VAL A 378 0.99 30.49 7.16
C VAL A 378 0.58 31.56 8.17
N LYS A 379 -0.43 32.39 7.86
CA LYS A 379 -1.02 33.33 8.83
C LYS A 379 -1.64 32.63 10.03
N LEU A 380 -2.37 31.54 9.77
CA LEU A 380 -2.87 30.66 10.82
C LEU A 380 -1.72 30.15 11.70
N ALA A 381 -0.64 29.65 11.08
CA ALA A 381 0.51 29.15 11.80
C ALA A 381 1.20 30.23 12.67
N HIS A 382 1.28 31.47 12.17
CA HIS A 382 1.76 32.61 12.95
C HIS A 382 0.89 32.91 14.17
N HIS A 383 -0.44 32.85 14.01
CA HIS A 383 -1.38 33.02 15.12
C HIS A 383 -1.19 31.92 16.18
N LEU A 384 -1.12 30.65 15.75
CA LEU A 384 -0.87 29.52 16.64
C LEU A 384 0.46 29.65 17.39
N TYR A 385 1.51 30.13 16.73
CA TYR A 385 2.81 30.33 17.35
C TYR A 385 2.80 31.37 18.48
N VAL A 386 1.98 32.41 18.36
CA VAL A 386 1.89 33.48 19.36
C VAL A 386 0.95 33.08 20.50
N SER A 387 -0.24 32.57 20.17
CA SER A 387 -1.34 32.44 21.13
C SER A 387 -1.63 30.99 21.57
N HIS A 388 -1.24 29.99 20.78
CA HIS A 388 -1.67 28.59 20.96
C HIS A 388 -0.54 27.58 20.73
N LYS A 389 0.60 27.80 21.39
CA LYS A 389 1.81 26.95 21.26
C LYS A 389 1.56 25.44 21.38
N PRO A 390 0.69 24.93 22.29
CA PRO A 390 0.36 23.50 22.37
C PRO A 390 -0.21 22.88 21.08
N VAL A 391 -0.74 23.70 20.16
CA VAL A 391 -1.35 23.25 18.90
C VAL A 391 -0.31 23.07 17.80
N LEU A 392 0.90 23.61 17.94
CA LEU A 392 1.90 23.61 16.86
C LEU A 392 2.37 22.21 16.45
N TRP A 393 2.48 21.28 17.41
CA TRP A 393 2.83 19.90 17.12
C TRP A 393 1.75 19.16 16.31
N PRO A 394 0.49 19.07 16.77
CA PRO A 394 -0.56 18.43 16.00
C PRO A 394 -0.84 19.15 14.67
N TYR A 395 -0.72 20.48 14.62
CA TYR A 395 -0.80 21.25 13.37
C TYR A 395 0.29 20.85 12.37
N ARG A 396 1.53 20.64 12.82
CA ARG A 396 2.61 20.14 11.96
C ARG A 396 2.31 18.75 11.43
N ILE A 397 1.86 17.84 12.29
CA ILE A 397 1.49 16.47 11.88
C ILE A 397 0.42 16.53 10.79
N ALA A 398 -0.64 17.34 11.00
CA ALA A 398 -1.67 17.52 9.99
C ALA A 398 -1.12 18.07 8.67
N LEU A 399 -0.18 19.02 8.69
CA LEU A 399 0.43 19.53 7.46
C LEU A 399 1.19 18.45 6.67
N ASP A 400 1.80 17.47 7.35
CA ASP A 400 2.46 16.32 6.70
C ASP A 400 1.41 15.34 6.16
N VAL A 401 0.47 14.92 7.01
CA VAL A 401 -0.60 13.96 6.69
C VAL A 401 -1.46 14.42 5.50
N TYR A 402 -1.84 15.69 5.47
CA TYR A 402 -2.65 16.27 4.39
C TYR A 402 -1.81 16.93 3.28
N ASN A 403 -0.50 16.65 3.23
CA ASN A 403 0.42 17.08 2.18
C ASN A 403 0.35 18.59 1.84
N ARG A 404 0.30 19.45 2.85
CA ARG A 404 0.19 20.92 2.67
C ARG A 404 1.55 21.64 2.55
N ALA A 405 2.65 20.90 2.41
CA ALA A 405 4.00 21.45 2.37
C ALA A 405 4.22 22.44 1.21
N ALA A 406 3.69 22.16 0.02
CA ALA A 406 3.77 23.07 -1.13
C ALA A 406 2.98 24.37 -0.89
N THR A 407 1.77 24.27 -0.34
CA THR A 407 0.93 25.41 0.03
C THR A 407 1.62 26.30 1.07
N MET A 408 2.21 25.71 2.10
CA MET A 408 3.00 26.44 3.10
C MET A 408 4.17 27.19 2.46
N ARG A 409 4.91 26.56 1.53
CA ARG A 409 6.01 27.22 0.80
C ARG A 409 5.54 28.38 -0.07
N LYS A 410 4.39 28.22 -0.74
CA LYS A 410 3.81 29.25 -1.62
C LYS A 410 3.43 30.50 -0.83
N HIS A 411 2.86 30.34 0.37
CA HIS A 411 2.35 31.46 1.17
C HIS A 411 3.39 32.05 2.15
N ASP A 412 4.48 31.33 2.46
CA ASP A 412 5.62 31.85 3.25
C ASP A 412 6.57 32.68 2.38
N THR A 413 6.07 33.78 1.80
CA THR A 413 6.82 34.63 0.86
C THR A 413 8.07 35.27 1.47
N THR A 414 8.02 35.56 2.77
CA THR A 414 9.15 36.14 3.51
C THR A 414 10.16 35.09 3.99
N GLY A 415 9.77 33.82 4.02
CA GLY A 415 10.57 32.73 4.58
C GLY A 415 10.68 32.74 6.11
N LYS A 416 10.06 33.71 6.81
CA LYS A 416 10.15 33.85 8.27
C LYS A 416 9.57 32.65 8.99
N TRP A 417 8.48 32.08 8.48
CA TRP A 417 7.90 30.89 9.08
C TRP A 417 8.89 29.72 9.03
N ARG A 418 9.38 29.38 7.84
CA ARG A 418 10.26 28.23 7.64
C ARG A 418 11.66 28.40 8.24
N LYS A 419 12.25 29.60 8.16
CA LYS A 419 13.65 29.82 8.55
C LYS A 419 13.83 30.19 10.02
N GLU A 420 12.84 30.84 10.64
CA GLU A 420 12.99 31.36 12.00
C GLU A 420 12.08 30.60 12.99
N LYS A 421 10.78 30.53 12.71
CA LYS A 421 9.81 29.98 13.67
C LYS A 421 9.86 28.45 13.75
N VAL A 422 9.96 27.76 12.62
CA VAL A 422 10.03 26.30 12.57
C VAL A 422 11.19 25.73 13.40
N PRO A 423 12.46 26.15 13.19
CA PRO A 423 13.56 25.65 14.02
C PRO A 423 13.37 25.97 15.51
N THR A 424 12.83 27.15 15.82
CA THR A 424 12.64 27.61 17.20
C THR A 424 11.66 26.73 17.97
N TYR A 425 10.45 26.50 17.42
CA TYR A 425 9.46 25.71 18.15
C TYR A 425 9.81 24.22 18.17
N LEU A 426 10.43 23.68 17.12
CA LEU A 426 10.86 22.27 17.10
C LEU A 426 11.94 22.01 18.16
N ALA A 427 12.92 22.91 18.30
CA ALA A 427 13.92 22.80 19.35
C ALA A 427 13.31 22.88 20.76
N ALA A 428 12.25 23.67 20.96
CA ALA A 428 11.52 23.73 22.23
C ALA A 428 10.77 22.41 22.52
N ILE A 429 10.07 21.85 21.53
CA ILE A 429 9.38 20.55 21.63
C ILE A 429 10.37 19.43 21.97
N LEU A 430 11.50 19.36 21.28
CA LEU A 430 12.52 18.32 21.50
C LEU A 430 13.15 18.38 22.89
N ARG A 431 13.21 19.58 23.50
CA ARG A 431 13.66 19.76 24.89
C ARG A 431 12.55 19.54 25.93
N GLY A 432 11.33 19.21 25.51
CA GLY A 432 10.19 18.99 26.39
C GLY A 432 9.64 20.26 27.04
N ASP A 433 9.74 21.42 26.36
CA ASP A 433 9.19 22.69 26.87
C ASP A 433 7.67 22.55 27.16
N PRO A 434 7.23 22.73 28.42
CA PRO A 434 5.82 22.59 28.80
C PRO A 434 4.87 23.51 28.01
N ALA A 435 5.34 24.65 27.51
CA ALA A 435 4.51 25.58 26.73
C ALA A 435 4.04 24.99 25.39
N TYR A 436 4.73 23.96 24.88
CA TYR A 436 4.37 23.27 23.64
C TYR A 436 3.73 21.91 23.89
N ARG A 437 3.54 21.51 25.15
CA ARG A 437 2.91 20.24 25.51
C ARG A 437 1.43 20.29 25.17
N MET A 438 0.98 19.35 24.35
CA MET A 438 -0.43 19.16 24.04
C MET A 438 -1.22 18.90 25.33
N LYS A 439 -2.40 19.53 25.44
CA LYS A 439 -3.30 19.35 26.59
C LYS A 439 -3.74 17.89 26.70
N GLU A 440 -4.01 17.45 27.93
CA GLU A 440 -4.52 16.10 28.21
C GLU A 440 -5.84 15.84 27.46
N GLY A 441 -6.04 14.60 27.00
CA GLY A 441 -7.23 14.19 26.24
C GLY A 441 -7.25 14.63 24.77
N MET A 442 -6.41 15.61 24.37
CA MET A 442 -6.41 16.11 22.99
C MET A 442 -5.80 15.13 22.00
N ARG A 443 -4.82 14.32 22.43
CA ARG A 443 -4.24 13.29 21.57
C ARG A 443 -5.32 12.28 21.18
N GLU A 444 -6.02 11.78 22.18
CA GLU A 444 -7.03 10.75 22.06
C GLU A 444 -8.23 11.28 21.25
N LEU A 445 -8.60 12.55 21.47
CA LEU A 445 -9.58 13.25 20.64
C LEU A 445 -9.16 13.36 19.18
N LEU A 446 -7.93 13.80 18.91
CA LEU A 446 -7.44 13.94 17.54
C LEU A 446 -7.30 12.60 16.85
N SER A 447 -6.82 11.56 17.53
CA SER A 447 -6.77 10.20 16.99
C SER A 447 -8.16 9.64 16.71
N PHE A 448 -9.18 10.02 17.50
CA PHE A 448 -10.56 9.62 17.24
C PHE A 448 -11.18 10.35 16.04
N LEU A 449 -11.04 11.67 15.96
CA LEU A 449 -11.65 12.51 14.92
C LEU A 449 -10.89 12.48 13.58
N PHE A 450 -9.57 12.36 13.65
CA PHE A 450 -8.63 12.36 12.52
C PHE A 450 -7.72 11.13 12.62
N PRO A 451 -8.26 9.91 12.41
CA PRO A 451 -7.50 8.67 12.55
C PRO A 451 -6.24 8.60 11.68
N GLU A 452 -6.17 9.34 10.57
CA GLU A 452 -4.97 9.51 9.74
C GLU A 452 -3.77 10.11 10.50
N MET A 453 -4.01 10.85 11.57
CA MET A 453 -2.97 11.48 12.39
C MET A 453 -2.49 10.59 13.55
N ALA A 454 -3.22 9.53 13.90
CA ALA A 454 -3.06 8.80 15.15
C ALA A 454 -1.64 8.23 15.34
N ASP A 455 -1.11 7.55 14.32
CA ASP A 455 0.23 6.94 14.36
C ASP A 455 1.32 7.98 14.68
N LEU A 456 1.30 9.12 13.98
CA LEU A 456 2.29 10.18 14.18
C LEU A 456 2.09 10.94 15.50
N LEU A 457 0.87 10.97 16.03
CA LEU A 457 0.58 11.57 17.34
C LEU A 457 1.06 10.70 18.51
N ASP A 458 1.13 9.39 18.32
CA ASP A 458 1.58 8.43 19.35
C ASP A 458 3.10 8.32 19.42
N ARG A 459 3.79 8.63 18.34
CA ARG A 459 5.25 8.57 18.25
C ARG A 459 5.94 9.77 18.94
N PRO A 460 7.11 9.56 19.57
CA PRO A 460 7.94 10.65 20.06
C PRO A 460 8.32 11.64 18.94
N ALA A 461 8.33 12.93 19.25
CA ALA A 461 8.60 13.97 18.25
C ALA A 461 9.96 13.84 17.55
N HIS A 462 10.96 13.26 18.21
CA HIS A 462 12.29 13.07 17.61
C HIS A 462 12.25 12.03 16.48
N GLU A 463 11.59 10.89 16.68
CA GLU A 463 11.44 9.84 15.67
C GLU A 463 10.69 10.35 14.44
N VAL A 464 9.57 11.07 14.65
CA VAL A 464 8.79 11.64 13.54
C VAL A 464 9.62 12.63 12.71
N LEU A 465 10.48 13.41 13.36
CA LEU A 465 11.35 14.39 12.68
C LEU A 465 12.55 13.74 11.98
N GLU A 466 13.04 12.61 12.46
CA GLU A 466 14.09 11.82 11.81
C GLU A 466 13.54 11.22 10.50
N ASP A 467 12.38 10.57 10.53
CA ASP A 467 11.70 10.06 9.33
C ASP A 467 11.43 11.17 8.30
N GLU A 468 10.98 12.35 8.75
CA GLU A 468 10.79 13.50 7.87
C GLU A 468 12.10 13.95 7.20
N ARG A 469 13.23 13.89 7.93
CA ARG A 469 14.54 14.31 7.43
C ARG A 469 15.07 13.32 6.40
N GLU A 470 14.94 12.02 6.66
CA GLU A 470 15.32 10.95 5.74
C GLU A 470 14.50 11.02 4.46
N ARG A 471 13.17 11.14 4.56
CA ARG A 471 12.28 11.35 3.39
C ARG A 471 12.72 12.53 2.52
N ARG A 472 13.12 13.65 3.13
CA ARG A 472 13.60 14.84 2.39
C ARG A 472 14.98 14.67 1.78
N TYR A 473 15.87 13.95 2.47
CA TYR A 473 17.21 13.66 1.97
C TYR A 473 17.13 12.76 0.73
N ASN A 474 16.34 11.69 0.81
CA ASN A 474 16.13 10.75 -0.29
C ASN A 474 15.44 11.43 -1.48
N SER A 475 14.39 12.23 -1.24
CA SER A 475 13.71 13.01 -2.30
C SER A 475 14.65 14.01 -3.02
N ARG A 476 15.61 14.61 -2.32
CA ARG A 476 16.61 15.51 -2.92
C ARG A 476 17.66 14.75 -3.74
N LEU A 477 18.15 13.63 -3.24
CA LEU A 477 19.08 12.77 -3.97
C LEU A 477 18.44 12.25 -5.26
N TYR A 478 17.18 11.85 -5.20
CA TYR A 478 16.39 11.41 -6.35
C TYR A 478 16.15 12.52 -7.39
N SER A 479 15.85 13.75 -6.94
CA SER A 479 15.70 14.89 -7.86
C SER A 479 17.02 15.26 -8.58
N LEU A 480 18.16 14.99 -7.93
CA LEU A 480 19.49 15.22 -8.49
C LEU A 480 19.92 14.09 -9.44
N SER A 481 19.48 12.85 -9.20
CA SER A 481 19.77 11.70 -10.08
C SER A 481 18.93 11.71 -11.37
N LYS A 482 17.74 12.35 -11.36
CA LYS A 482 16.91 12.58 -12.56
C LYS A 482 17.26 13.87 -13.33
N GLY A 483 18.44 14.44 -13.11
CA GLY A 483 18.98 15.54 -13.91
C GLY A 483 18.89 15.22 -15.41
N THR A 484 18.20 16.12 -16.13
CA THR A 484 17.91 16.09 -17.57
C THR A 484 19.09 15.64 -18.43
N PRO A 485 18.85 14.89 -19.53
CA PRO A 485 19.84 14.75 -20.58
C PRO A 485 20.25 16.16 -20.99
N HIS A 486 21.55 16.43 -20.91
CA HIS A 486 22.18 17.58 -21.51
C HIS A 486 21.70 17.60 -22.98
N GLU A 487 20.86 18.55 -23.36
CA GLU A 487 20.69 18.88 -24.78
C GLU A 487 22.09 19.21 -25.27
N SER A 488 22.65 18.27 -26.03
CA SER A 488 23.85 18.47 -26.81
C SER A 488 23.53 19.55 -27.82
N THR A 489 24.03 20.75 -27.56
CA THR A 489 24.21 21.77 -28.58
C THR A 489 25.17 21.23 -29.63
N ASP A 490 24.59 20.74 -30.73
CA ASP A 490 25.22 20.44 -32.03
C ASP A 490 24.03 20.39 -33.01
N ARG A 491 23.85 21.19 -34.07
CA ARG A 491 24.61 22.16 -34.88
C ARG A 491 23.53 23.08 -35.53
N ALA A 492 23.78 24.32 -35.92
CA ALA A 492 24.74 24.79 -36.93
C ALA A 492 25.07 26.28 -36.77
#